data_AF-A0A8H9WEY5-F1
#
_entry.id   AF-A0A8H9WEY5-F1
#
_cell.length_a   1.000
_cell.length_b   1.000
_cell.length_c   1.000
_cell.angle_alpha   90.00
_cell.angle_beta   90.00
_cell.angle_gamma   90.00
#
_symmetry.space_group_name_H-M   'P 1'
#
loop_
_entity.id
_entity.type
_entity.pdbx_description
1 polymer ?
#
loop_
_entity_poly.entity_id
_entity_poly.type
_entity_poly.pdbx_seq_one_letter_code
_entity_poly.pdbx_strand_id
1 'polypeptide(L)'
;MNRRGFIRLSALGAATGIIAPTAVLAASSSMAGGLYYTKDAPGRWSKKVGGHLPLISTSKNGSSTAIEVVTPHGMTGYEHYIVKHMILNEKFEFVAETMFDPTKDKSPISQYDLGDYSGRIHVLSVCNKHDTWLNIADV
;
A
#
# COMPACT_ATOMS: atom_id res chain seq x y z
N MET A 1 36.71 18.85 15.58
CA MET A 1 35.58 19.13 16.49
C MET A 1 34.30 19.30 15.70
N ASN A 2 33.18 19.02 16.36
CA ASN A 2 31.88 18.63 15.82
C ASN A 2 31.16 19.66 14.93
N ARG A 3 30.51 19.15 13.89
CA ARG A 3 29.62 19.81 12.89
C ARG A 3 28.25 20.19 13.49
N ARG A 4 28.25 20.60 14.75
CA ARG A 4 27.08 21.20 15.42
C ARG A 4 27.01 22.67 15.05
N GLY A 5 26.82 22.93 13.75
CA GLY A 5 26.30 24.19 13.22
C GLY A 5 24.84 24.29 13.60
N PHE A 6 24.63 24.45 14.91
CA PHE A 6 23.34 24.63 15.54
C PHE A 6 22.74 25.90 14.97
N ILE A 7 21.61 25.72 14.30
CA ILE A 7 20.70 26.72 13.78
C ILE A 7 20.65 27.90 14.76
N ARG A 8 21.38 28.96 14.44
CA ARG A 8 21.19 30.30 15.00
C ARG A 8 20.51 31.11 13.90
N LEU A 9 19.20 31.00 13.82
CA LEU A 9 18.38 31.85 12.97
C LEU A 9 17.47 32.70 13.86
N SER A 10 18.01 33.86 14.23
CA SER A 10 17.34 35.16 14.21
C SER A 10 15.86 35.18 14.59
N ALA A 11 15.57 35.23 15.89
CA ALA A 11 14.31 35.77 16.39
C ALA A 11 14.40 37.29 16.38
N LEU A 12 13.71 37.97 15.46
CA LEU A 12 13.20 39.34 15.60
C LEU A 12 12.48 39.77 14.30
N GLY A 13 11.16 39.95 14.38
CA GLY A 13 10.41 40.78 13.44
C GLY A 13 9.48 40.06 12.46
N ALA A 14 8.28 39.69 12.93
CA ALA A 14 6.99 39.81 12.24
C ALA A 14 5.96 38.96 13.00
N ALA A 15 4.99 39.59 13.66
CA ALA A 15 3.82 38.92 14.21
C ALA A 15 2.83 38.59 13.08
N THR A 16 3.25 37.82 12.09
CA THR A 16 2.35 37.13 11.17
C THR A 16 2.09 35.76 11.78
N GLY A 17 0.85 35.48 12.15
CA GLY A 17 0.45 34.21 12.75
C GLY A 17 1.02 33.06 11.93
N ILE A 18 2.00 32.36 12.50
CA ILE A 18 2.55 31.15 11.89
C ILE A 18 1.44 30.13 12.00
N ILE A 19 0.67 29.94 10.92
CA ILE A 19 -0.13 28.74 10.74
C ILE A 19 0.91 27.64 10.56
N ALA A 20 1.35 27.05 11.68
CA ALA A 20 2.17 25.86 11.63
C ALA A 20 1.33 24.80 10.90
N PRO A 21 1.82 24.20 9.80
CA PRO A 21 1.11 23.09 9.19
C PRO A 21 0.98 22.01 10.26
N THR A 22 -0.26 21.72 10.65
CA THR A 22 -0.54 20.53 11.45
C THR A 22 -0.12 19.35 10.58
N ALA A 23 1.00 18.72 10.93
CA ALA A 23 1.31 17.41 10.39
C ALA A 23 0.18 16.49 10.86
N VAL A 24 -0.79 16.25 9.98
CA VAL A 24 -1.81 15.22 10.19
C VAL A 24 -1.07 13.90 10.05
N LEU A 25 -0.56 13.39 11.18
CA LEU A 25 -0.13 12.01 11.29
C LEU A 25 -1.39 11.16 11.08
N ALA A 26 -1.52 10.58 9.89
CA ALA A 26 -2.58 9.63 9.63
C ALA A 26 -2.43 8.48 10.64
N ALA A 27 -3.34 8.43 11.61
CA ALA A 27 -3.36 7.34 12.57
C ALA A 27 -3.60 6.04 11.80
N SER A 28 -2.81 5.02 12.10
CA SER A 28 -3.04 3.68 11.58
C SER A 28 -4.46 3.25 11.97
N SER A 29 -5.25 2.77 11.00
CA SER A 29 -6.59 2.24 11.25
C SER A 29 -6.56 1.22 12.39
N SER A 30 -7.56 1.25 13.27
CA SER A 30 -7.71 0.29 14.38
C SER A 30 -7.85 -1.16 13.90
N MET A 31 -8.18 -1.36 12.62
CA MET A 31 -8.31 -2.67 11.99
C MET A 31 -6.97 -3.24 11.51
N ALA A 32 -5.93 -2.39 11.36
CA ALA A 32 -4.63 -2.79 10.87
C ALA A 32 -3.88 -3.63 11.93
N GLY A 33 -3.25 -4.72 11.50
CA GLY A 33 -2.60 -5.72 12.37
C GLY A 33 -3.54 -6.77 12.94
N GLY A 34 -4.85 -6.69 12.66
CA GLY A 34 -5.87 -7.64 13.10
C GLY A 34 -6.72 -8.17 11.94
N LEU A 35 -7.52 -7.31 11.32
CA LEU A 35 -8.38 -7.68 10.17
C LEU A 35 -7.57 -7.77 8.87
N TYR A 36 -6.66 -6.82 8.67
CA TYR A 36 -5.70 -6.82 7.58
C TYR A 36 -4.34 -6.39 8.11
N TYR A 37 -3.29 -6.74 7.38
CA TYR A 37 -1.91 -6.48 7.77
C TYR A 37 -1.28 -5.46 6.85
N THR A 38 -0.51 -4.55 7.41
CA THR A 38 0.25 -3.55 6.64
C THR A 38 1.73 -3.66 6.99
N LYS A 39 2.56 -2.86 6.33
CA LYS A 39 3.97 -2.73 6.69
C LYS A 39 4.14 -2.30 8.16
N ASP A 40 3.34 -1.35 8.60
CA ASP A 40 3.48 -0.71 9.92
C ASP A 40 2.69 -1.42 11.02
N ALA A 41 1.66 -2.18 10.66
CA ALA A 41 0.90 -3.04 11.55
C ALA A 41 0.87 -4.48 11.00
N PRO A 42 2.01 -5.20 11.07
CA PRO A 42 2.10 -6.55 10.51
C PRO A 42 1.58 -7.63 11.48
N GLY A 43 1.18 -7.25 12.70
CA GLY A 43 0.61 -8.14 13.72
C GLY A 43 1.45 -9.40 13.94
N ARG A 44 0.78 -10.56 13.99
CA ARG A 44 1.44 -11.87 14.16
C ARG A 44 2.37 -12.26 13.01
N TRP A 45 2.33 -11.54 11.89
CA TRP A 45 3.08 -11.84 10.66
C TRP A 45 4.25 -10.88 10.39
N SER A 46 4.83 -10.28 11.43
CA SER A 46 5.98 -9.35 11.32
C SER A 46 7.14 -9.85 10.45
N LYS A 47 7.41 -11.16 10.43
CA LYS A 47 8.47 -11.77 9.60
C LYS A 47 8.07 -12.07 8.15
N LYS A 48 6.82 -11.78 7.75
CA LYS A 48 6.25 -12.15 6.45
C LYS A 48 5.93 -10.97 5.55
N VAL A 49 6.07 -9.74 6.05
CA VAL A 49 5.78 -8.48 5.32
C VAL A 49 6.35 -8.49 3.92
N GLY A 50 7.66 -8.76 3.79
CA GLY A 50 8.36 -8.68 2.52
C GLY A 50 7.91 -9.70 1.46
N GLY A 51 7.13 -10.71 1.85
CA GLY A 51 6.59 -11.73 0.93
C GLY A 51 5.10 -11.61 0.66
N HIS A 52 4.39 -10.66 1.29
CA HIS A 52 2.92 -10.62 1.23
C HIS A 52 2.35 -9.22 1.04
N LEU A 53 3.09 -8.17 1.40
CA LEU A 53 2.68 -6.81 1.13
C LEU A 53 2.66 -6.59 -0.41
N PRO A 54 1.51 -6.22 -1.01
CA PRO A 54 1.45 -5.99 -2.44
C PRO A 54 2.27 -4.76 -2.82
N LEU A 55 3.13 -4.92 -3.83
CA LEU A 55 3.87 -3.84 -4.47
C LEU A 55 3.02 -3.28 -5.61
N ILE A 56 2.91 -1.96 -5.68
CA ILE A 56 2.04 -1.27 -6.64
C ILE A 56 2.93 -0.40 -7.53
N SER A 57 2.89 -0.65 -8.83
CA SER A 57 3.50 0.20 -9.85
C SER A 57 2.40 0.92 -10.62
N THR A 58 2.54 2.22 -10.81
CA THR A 58 1.54 3.06 -11.47
C THR A 58 2.14 3.65 -12.74
N SER A 59 1.38 3.67 -13.83
CA SER A 59 1.77 4.34 -15.07
C SER A 59 0.59 5.13 -15.64
N LYS A 60 0.87 6.21 -16.37
CA LYS A 60 -0.15 7.01 -17.05
C LYS A 60 0.03 6.93 -18.55
N ASN A 61 -1.08 6.80 -19.27
CA ASN A 61 -1.14 6.89 -20.73
C ASN A 61 -2.26 7.87 -21.11
N GLY A 62 -1.87 9.11 -21.42
CA GLY A 62 -2.82 10.21 -21.59
C GLY A 62 -3.57 10.49 -20.28
N SER A 63 -4.90 10.44 -20.32
CA SER A 63 -5.76 10.55 -19.14
C SER A 63 -5.98 9.22 -18.42
N SER A 64 -5.54 8.09 -18.99
CA SER A 64 -5.74 6.76 -18.38
C SER A 64 -4.63 6.43 -17.38
N THR A 65 -5.02 5.87 -16.24
CA THR A 65 -4.13 5.33 -15.22
C THR A 65 -4.12 3.81 -15.32
N ALA A 66 -2.94 3.22 -15.48
CA ALA A 66 -2.76 1.77 -15.37
C ALA A 66 -1.94 1.44 -14.12
N ILE A 67 -2.28 0.32 -13.47
CA ILE A 67 -1.53 -0.19 -12.32
C ILE A 67 -1.12 -1.65 -12.53
N GLU A 68 0.07 -1.99 -12.04
CA GLU A 68 0.52 -3.36 -11.88
C GLU A 68 0.68 -3.65 -10.38
N VAL A 69 0.18 -4.80 -9.95
CA VAL A 69 0.29 -5.28 -8.58
C VAL A 69 1.07 -6.58 -8.56
N VAL A 70 2.13 -6.62 -7.77
CA VAL A 70 2.99 -7.79 -7.57
C VAL A 70 3.03 -8.14 -6.09
N THR A 71 2.71 -9.39 -5.75
CA THR A 71 3.04 -9.91 -4.42
C THR A 71 4.28 -10.82 -4.54
N PRO A 72 5.39 -10.55 -3.83
CA PRO A 72 6.61 -11.35 -3.90
C PRO A 72 6.46 -12.68 -3.13
N HIS A 73 5.56 -13.53 -3.60
CA HIS A 73 5.16 -14.79 -2.99
C HIS A 73 5.18 -15.94 -4.01
N GLY A 74 5.43 -17.16 -3.53
CA GLY A 74 5.47 -18.36 -4.37
C GLY A 74 4.10 -19.03 -4.52
N MET A 75 3.82 -19.57 -5.70
CA MET A 75 2.55 -20.25 -6.01
C MET A 75 2.72 -21.77 -5.99
N THR A 76 2.64 -22.40 -4.80
CA THR A 76 2.83 -23.85 -4.63
C THR A 76 1.49 -24.60 -4.62
N GLY A 77 0.74 -24.54 -5.73
CA GLY A 77 -0.58 -25.15 -5.80
C GLY A 77 -1.50 -24.70 -4.66
N TYR A 78 -2.42 -25.57 -4.24
CA TYR A 78 -3.31 -25.28 -3.12
C TYR A 78 -2.62 -25.34 -1.74
N GLU A 79 -1.35 -25.74 -1.67
CA GLU A 79 -0.63 -25.81 -0.40
C GLU A 79 -0.40 -24.41 0.18
N HIS A 80 0.12 -23.49 -0.63
CA HIS A 80 0.45 -22.14 -0.19
C HIS A 80 0.57 -21.21 -1.39
N TYR A 81 -0.32 -20.24 -1.47
CA TYR A 81 -0.43 -19.35 -2.63
C TYR A 81 -1.14 -18.05 -2.27
N ILE A 82 -1.06 -17.07 -3.17
CA ILE A 82 -1.89 -15.87 -3.14
C ILE A 82 -3.20 -16.20 -3.87
N VAL A 83 -4.31 -16.08 -3.16
CA VAL A 83 -5.65 -16.34 -3.66
C VAL A 83 -6.07 -15.27 -4.66
N LYS A 84 -5.84 -14.00 -4.34
CA LYS A 84 -6.19 -12.88 -5.21
C LYS A 84 -5.48 -11.59 -4.89
N HIS A 85 -5.49 -10.71 -5.89
CA HIS A 85 -5.38 -9.27 -5.70
C HIS A 85 -6.76 -8.62 -5.82
N MET A 86 -7.05 -7.62 -4.99
CA MET A 86 -8.28 -6.85 -5.05
C MET A 86 -7.97 -5.36 -4.91
N ILE A 87 -8.59 -4.54 -5.75
CA ILE A 87 -8.46 -3.09 -5.78
C ILE A 87 -9.75 -2.50 -5.23
N LEU A 88 -9.61 -1.62 -4.26
CA LEU A 88 -10.70 -0.84 -3.69
C LEU A 88 -10.38 0.66 -3.82
N ASN A 89 -11.41 1.49 -3.95
CA ASN A 89 -11.25 2.94 -3.94
C ASN A 89 -11.03 3.48 -2.51
N GLU A 90 -10.98 4.80 -2.35
CA GLU A 90 -10.79 5.45 -1.05
C GLU A 90 -11.87 5.09 0.00
N LYS A 91 -13.08 4.77 -0.45
CA LYS A 91 -14.22 4.38 0.39
C LYS A 91 -14.28 2.87 0.67
N PHE A 92 -13.25 2.13 0.27
CA PHE A 92 -13.22 0.66 0.31
C PHE A 92 -14.29 0.00 -0.58
N GLU A 93 -14.80 0.71 -1.58
CA GLU A 93 -15.71 0.11 -2.58
C GLU A 93 -14.90 -0.66 -3.62
N PHE A 94 -15.45 -1.77 -4.08
CA PHE A 94 -14.81 -2.64 -5.06
C PHE A 94 -14.58 -1.95 -6.40
N VAL A 95 -13.37 -2.08 -6.95
CA VAL A 95 -12.99 -1.58 -8.29
C VAL A 95 -12.71 -2.74 -9.23
N ALA A 96 -11.80 -3.63 -8.86
CA ALA A 96 -11.41 -4.78 -9.68
C ALA A 96 -10.76 -5.89 -8.82
N GLU A 97 -10.69 -7.10 -9.34
CA GLU A 97 -9.88 -8.18 -8.75
C GLU A 97 -9.32 -9.13 -9.79
N THR A 98 -8.27 -9.85 -9.41
CA THR A 98 -7.73 -11.02 -10.12
C THR A 98 -7.67 -12.16 -9.14
N MET A 99 -8.42 -13.22 -9.40
CA MET A 99 -8.30 -14.51 -8.70
C MET A 99 -7.21 -15.35 -9.39
N PHE A 100 -6.28 -15.89 -8.61
CA PHE A 100 -5.21 -16.72 -9.14
C PHE A 100 -5.57 -18.20 -9.06
N ASP A 101 -5.23 -18.94 -10.11
CA ASP A 101 -5.23 -20.40 -10.16
C ASP A 101 -3.82 -20.90 -9.83
N PRO A 102 -3.56 -21.41 -8.61
CA PRO A 102 -2.22 -21.77 -8.20
C PRO A 102 -1.67 -23.02 -8.89
N THR A 103 -2.47 -23.69 -9.71
CA THR A 103 -2.00 -24.79 -10.57
C THR A 103 -1.44 -24.28 -11.90
N LYS A 104 -1.85 -23.08 -12.32
CA LYS A 104 -1.47 -22.46 -13.60
C LYS A 104 -0.52 -21.28 -13.40
N ASP A 105 -0.91 -20.34 -12.54
CA ASP A 105 -0.18 -19.10 -12.30
C ASP A 105 1.11 -19.35 -11.54
N LYS A 106 2.22 -18.83 -12.09
CA LYS A 106 3.57 -19.03 -11.51
C LYS A 106 3.95 -17.96 -10.51
N SER A 107 3.34 -16.78 -10.63
CA SER A 107 3.55 -15.62 -9.77
C SER A 107 2.26 -14.82 -9.65
N PRO A 108 1.97 -14.23 -8.49
CA PRO A 108 0.79 -13.39 -8.30
C PRO A 108 1.09 -11.97 -8.81
N ILE A 109 0.83 -11.78 -10.10
CA ILE A 109 0.99 -10.51 -10.82
C ILE A 109 -0.33 -10.21 -11.52
N SER A 110 -0.86 -9.00 -11.32
CA SER A 110 -2.10 -8.56 -11.97
C SER A 110 -1.95 -7.13 -12.48
N GLN A 111 -2.55 -6.83 -13.62
CA GLN A 111 -2.58 -5.50 -14.22
C GLN A 111 -4.02 -5.02 -14.37
N TYR A 112 -4.23 -3.73 -14.13
CA TYR A 112 -5.55 -3.10 -14.23
C TYR A 112 -5.42 -1.77 -14.95
N ASP A 113 -6.37 -1.49 -15.84
CA ASP A 113 -6.61 -0.15 -16.36
C ASP A 113 -7.72 0.48 -15.54
N LEU A 114 -7.40 1.58 -14.85
CA LEU A 114 -8.33 2.31 -14.00
C LEU A 114 -9.01 3.47 -14.75
N GLY A 115 -8.78 3.60 -16.06
CA GLY A 115 -9.37 4.69 -16.83
C GLY A 115 -8.91 6.05 -16.30
N ASP A 116 -9.84 7.01 -16.25
CA ASP A 116 -9.61 8.37 -15.75
C ASP A 116 -9.66 8.49 -14.21
N TYR A 117 -9.68 7.36 -13.47
CA TYR A 117 -9.67 7.39 -12.02
C TYR A 117 -8.42 8.10 -11.50
N SER A 118 -8.63 9.01 -10.57
CA SER A 118 -7.58 9.64 -9.79
C SER A 118 -7.99 9.71 -8.32
N GLY A 119 -7.02 9.47 -7.44
CA GLY A 119 -7.24 9.41 -6.00
C GLY A 119 -6.58 8.19 -5.38
N ARG A 120 -6.92 7.91 -4.13
CA ARG A 120 -6.36 6.78 -3.39
C ARG A 120 -6.97 5.46 -3.84
N ILE A 121 -6.12 4.45 -3.98
CA ILE A 121 -6.51 3.05 -4.05
C ILE A 121 -5.96 2.26 -2.87
N HIS A 122 -6.74 1.28 -2.44
CA HIS A 122 -6.40 0.29 -1.44
C HIS A 122 -6.25 -1.05 -2.15
N VAL A 123 -5.06 -1.63 -2.08
CA VAL A 123 -4.72 -2.87 -2.78
C VAL A 123 -4.52 -3.98 -1.78
N LEU A 124 -5.35 -5.01 -1.90
CA LEU A 124 -5.30 -6.20 -1.07
C LEU A 124 -4.56 -7.32 -1.80
N SER A 125 -3.68 -8.02 -1.07
CA SER A 125 -3.17 -9.34 -1.42
C SER A 125 -3.62 -10.36 -0.39
N VAL A 126 -4.29 -11.42 -0.82
CA VAL A 126 -4.87 -12.41 0.09
C VAL A 126 -4.10 -13.72 -0.02
N CYS A 127 -3.42 -14.13 1.04
CA CYS A 127 -2.76 -15.44 1.10
C CYS A 127 -3.66 -16.46 1.80
N ASN A 128 -3.67 -17.70 1.30
CA ASN A 128 -4.46 -18.77 1.91
C ASN A 128 -3.99 -19.17 3.33
N LYS A 129 -2.74 -18.83 3.71
CA LYS A 129 -2.15 -19.16 5.02
C LYS A 129 -1.78 -17.96 5.87
N HIS A 130 -1.52 -16.81 5.24
CA HIS A 130 -0.97 -15.62 5.92
C HIS A 130 -1.89 -14.41 5.81
N ASP A 131 -3.20 -14.65 5.66
CA ASP A 131 -4.26 -13.66 5.72
C ASP A 131 -4.16 -12.54 4.64
N THR A 132 -4.85 -11.42 4.88
CA THR A 132 -4.99 -10.29 3.95
C THR A 132 -4.02 -9.16 4.25
N TRP A 133 -3.30 -8.72 3.22
CA TRP A 133 -2.32 -7.65 3.29
C TRP A 133 -2.77 -6.44 2.49
N LEU A 134 -2.70 -5.26 3.09
CA LEU A 134 -3.09 -4.00 2.47
C LEU A 134 -1.87 -3.13 2.22
N ASN A 135 -1.78 -2.60 1.00
CA ASN A 135 -0.95 -1.46 0.66
C ASN A 135 -1.79 -0.38 -0.04
N ILE A 136 -1.28 0.85 -0.08
CA ILE A 136 -1.99 2.00 -0.67
C ILE A 136 -1.13 2.66 -1.74
N ALA A 137 -1.79 3.25 -2.73
CA ALA A 137 -1.17 4.15 -3.69
C ALA A 137 -2.16 5.28 -4.03
N ASP A 138 -1.63 6.46 -4.33
CA ASP A 138 -2.42 7.54 -4.92
C ASP A 138 -2.10 7.56 -6.43
N VAL A 139 -3.14 7.65 -7.26
CA VAL A 139 -3.04 7.55 -8.73
C VAL A 139 -3.61 8.76 -9.48
#